data_AF-A0A6N7AEF1-F1
#
_entry.id   AF-A0A6N7AEF1-F1
#
_cell.length_a   1.000
_cell.length_b   1.000
_cell.length_c   1.000
_cell.angle_alpha   90.00
_cell.angle_beta   90.00
_cell.angle_gamma   90.00
#
_symmetry.space_group_name_H-M   'P 1'
#
loop_
_entity.id
_entity.type
_entity.pdbx_description
1 polymer ?
#
loop_
_entity_poly.entity_id
_entity_poly.type
_entity_poly.pdbx_seq_one_letter_code
_entity_poly.pdbx_strand_id
1 'polypeptide(L)' 'MFGSLARAGDFTLWSDIDLAARGIPPKRVYEAVGAVTGLSAEFKIDLIELETCPAALRERIETEGKTL' A
#
# COMPACT_ATOMS: atom_id res chain seq x y z
N MET A 1 1.37 4.48 -4.19
CA MET A 1 1.91 3.10 -4.28
C MET A 1 3.39 3.09 -3.90
N PHE A 2 3.89 2.00 -3.35
CA PHE A 2 5.31 1.81 -3.04
C PHE A 2 5.75 0.38 -3.41
N GLY A 3 6.93 -0.06 -2.94
CA GLY A 3 7.36 -1.44 -3.11
C GLY A 3 7.84 -1.78 -4.53
N SER A 4 7.67 -3.05 -4.92
CA SER A 4 8.09 -3.56 -6.23
C SER A 4 7.37 -2.86 -7.38
N LEU A 5 6.07 -2.56 -7.22
CA LEU A 5 5.26 -1.87 -8.23
C LEU A 5 5.75 -0.45 -8.53
N ALA A 6 6.31 0.25 -7.55
CA ALA A 6 6.85 1.58 -7.74
C ALA A 6 8.22 1.59 -8.44
N ARG A 7 8.94 0.46 -8.45
CA ARG A 7 10.31 0.33 -8.98
C ARG A 7 10.30 -0.33 -10.36
N ALA A 8 10.86 0.36 -11.35
CA ALA A 8 10.85 -0.13 -12.73
C ALA A 8 11.67 -1.41 -12.86
N GLY A 9 11.05 -2.49 -13.35
CA GLY A 9 11.70 -3.79 -13.54
C GLY A 9 11.58 -4.76 -12.37
N ASP A 10 11.07 -4.33 -11.22
CA ASP A 10 10.99 -5.16 -10.00
C ASP A 10 9.64 -5.88 -9.82
N PHE A 11 8.57 -5.40 -10.48
CA PHE A 11 7.23 -5.97 -10.37
C PHE A 11 7.07 -7.22 -11.24
N THR A 12 6.53 -8.29 -10.66
CA THR A 12 6.34 -9.59 -11.32
C THR A 12 4.96 -10.17 -11.01
N LEU A 13 4.64 -11.32 -11.62
CA LEU A 13 3.38 -12.03 -11.34
C LEU A 13 3.28 -12.61 -9.92
N TRP A 14 4.37 -12.61 -9.15
CA TRP A 14 4.40 -13.09 -7.76
C TRP A 14 4.47 -11.93 -6.75
N SER A 15 4.49 -10.69 -7.24
CA SER A 15 4.54 -9.51 -6.40
C SER A 15 3.16 -9.19 -5.80
N ASP A 16 3.15 -8.60 -4.63
CA ASP A 16 2.00 -7.89 -4.07
C ASP A 16 1.93 -6.45 -4.62
N ILE A 17 0.76 -5.84 -4.42
CA ILE A 17 0.52 -4.42 -4.68
C ILE A 17 0.48 -3.69 -3.34
N ASP A 18 1.51 -2.89 -3.12
CA ASP A 18 1.69 -2.09 -1.92
C ASP A 18 1.09 -0.69 -2.07
N LEU A 19 0.00 -0.43 -1.33
CA LEU A 19 -0.67 0.86 -1.27
C LEU A 19 -0.49 1.51 0.09
N ALA A 20 -0.26 2.82 0.07
CA ALA A 20 -0.24 3.65 1.26
C ALA A 20 -1.22 4.80 1.06
N ALA A 21 -2.05 5.07 2.06
CA ALA A 21 -3.06 6.11 2.01
C ALA A 21 -3.00 7.02 3.23
N ARG A 22 -3.50 8.24 3.05
CA ARG A 22 -3.69 9.25 4.11
C ARG A 22 -5.16 9.51 4.33
N GLY A 23 -5.51 9.97 5.51
CA GLY A 23 -6.86 10.45 5.83
C GLY A 23 -7.93 9.37 5.88
N ILE A 24 -7.55 8.11 6.09
CA ILE A 24 -8.52 7.06 6.38
C ILE A 24 -9.12 7.37 7.76
N PRO A 25 -10.46 7.45 7.90
CA PRO A 25 -11.05 7.62 9.22
C PRO A 25 -10.67 6.43 10.11
N PRO A 26 -10.23 6.63 11.37
CA PRO A 26 -9.75 5.53 12.23
C PRO A 26 -10.74 4.37 12.39
N LYS A 27 -12.05 4.67 12.35
CA LYS A 27 -13.12 3.66 12.43
C LYS A 27 -13.31 2.83 11.16
N ARG A 28 -12.68 3.23 10.05
CA ARG A 28 -12.81 2.62 8.71
C ARG A 28 -11.53 1.95 8.23
N VAL A 29 -10.45 1.94 9.01
CA VAL A 29 -9.17 1.32 8.59
C VAL A 29 -9.37 -0.15 8.22
N TYR A 30 -10.04 -0.94 9.06
CA TYR A 30 -10.32 -2.34 8.76
C TYR A 30 -11.24 -2.53 7.54
N GLU A 31 -12.24 -1.64 7.38
CA GLU A 31 -13.13 -1.66 6.21
C GLU A 31 -12.35 -1.36 4.92
N ALA A 32 -11.47 -0.36 4.95
CA ALA A 32 -10.64 0.03 3.82
C ALA A 32 -9.67 -1.09 3.43
N VAL A 33 -9.00 -1.71 4.42
CA VAL A 33 -8.14 -2.88 4.20
C VAL A 33 -8.94 -4.03 3.60
N GLY A 34 -10.09 -4.39 4.19
CA GLY A 34 -10.94 -5.47 3.68
C GLY A 34 -11.44 -5.20 2.25
N ALA A 35 -11.79 -3.95 1.95
CA ALA A 35 -12.23 -3.55 0.62
C ALA A 35 -11.12 -3.76 -0.43
N VAL A 36 -9.87 -3.36 -0.16
CA VAL A 36 -8.78 -3.54 -1.12
C VAL A 36 -8.31 -4.98 -1.26
N THR A 37 -8.27 -5.75 -0.16
CA THR A 37 -7.84 -7.16 -0.20
C THR A 37 -8.75 -8.00 -1.11
N GLY A 38 -10.02 -7.61 -1.27
CA GLY A 38 -10.97 -8.29 -2.14
C GLY A 38 -11.02 -7.81 -3.60
N LEU A 39 -10.22 -6.81 -4.01
CA LEU A 39 -10.32 -6.22 -5.36
C LEU A 39 -9.75 -7.07 -6.48
N SER A 40 -8.83 -7.98 -6.17
CA SER A 40 -8.15 -8.80 -7.17
C SER A 40 -8.02 -10.24 -6.71
N ALA A 41 -8.31 -11.16 -7.62
CA ALA A 41 -8.04 -12.59 -7.43
C ALA A 41 -6.59 -12.96 -7.81
N GLU A 42 -5.91 -12.11 -8.57
CA GLU A 42 -4.57 -12.38 -9.11
C GLU A 42 -3.45 -11.79 -8.25
N PHE A 43 -3.70 -10.61 -7.67
CA PHE A 43 -2.70 -9.87 -6.89
C PHE A 43 -3.20 -9.64 -5.47
N LYS A 44 -2.35 -9.98 -4.50
CA LYS A 44 -2.54 -9.54 -3.12
C LYS A 44 -2.35 -8.02 -3.07
N ILE A 45 -3.31 -7.32 -2.49
CA ILE A 45 -3.23 -5.86 -2.29
C ILE A 45 -3.12 -5.58 -0.80
N ASP A 46 -2.01 -4.98 -0.40
CA ASP A 46 -1.75 -4.55 0.96
C ASP A 46 -1.95 -3.03 1.07
N LEU A 47 -2.72 -2.60 2.08
CA LEU A 47 -2.98 -1.19 2.36
C LEU A 47 -2.43 -0.80 3.73
N ILE A 48 -1.64 0.27 3.74
CA ILE A 48 -1.04 0.85 4.94
C ILE A 48 -1.57 2.28 5.13
N GLU A 49 -2.00 2.58 6.35
CA GLU A 49 -2.32 3.95 6.78
C GLU A 49 -1.02 4.69 7.17
N LEU A 50 -0.74 5.83 6.54
CA LEU A 50 0.50 6.58 6.75
C LEU A 50 0.56 7.29 8.10
N GLU A 51 -0.59 7.53 8.73
CA GLU A 51 -0.71 8.19 10.02
C GLU A 51 -0.26 7.29 11.17
N THR A 52 -0.38 5.97 11.03
CA THR A 52 -0.17 5.00 12.12
C THR A 52 0.95 3.99 11.84
N CYS A 53 1.53 3.98 10.63
CA CYS A 53 2.61 3.07 10.30
C CYS A 53 3.95 3.44 10.98
N PRO A 54 4.89 2.49 11.14
CA PRO A 54 6.20 2.77 11.71
C PRO A 54 6.93 3.91 10.98
N ALA A 55 7.59 4.80 11.71
CA ALA A 55 8.24 5.99 11.15
C ALA A 55 9.24 5.67 10.02
N ALA A 56 10.05 4.62 10.18
CA ALA A 56 11.00 4.18 9.14
C ALA A 56 10.29 3.70 7.86
N LEU A 57 9.12 3.08 7.98
CA LEU A 57 8.33 2.68 6.83
C LEU A 57 7.71 3.90 6.14
N ARG A 58 7.17 4.84 6.92
CA ARG A 58 6.65 6.10 6.41
C ARG A 58 7.70 6.87 5.61
N GLU A 59 8.91 7.02 6.15
CA GLU A 59 10.02 7.71 5.47
C GLU A 59 10.37 7.05 4.14
N ARG A 60 10.44 5.71 4.11
CA ARG A 60 10.65 4.96 2.86
C ARG A 60 9.53 5.18 1.84
N ILE A 61 8.27 5.15 2.28
CA ILE A 61 7.12 5.39 1.40
C ILE A 61 7.13 6.82 0.86
N GLU A 62 7.45 7.81 1.69
CA GLU A 62 7.52 9.21 1.28
C GLU A 62 8.68 9.49 0.31
N THR A 63 9.78 8.74 0.42
CA THR A 63 10.98 8.91 -0.42
C THR A 63 10.90 8.13 -1.74
N GLU A 64 10.46 6.88 -1.69
CA GLU A 64 10.51 5.93 -2.83
C GLU A 64 9.14 5.73 -3.49
N GLY A 65 8.06 6.11 -2.81
CA GLY A 65 6.71 5.92 -3.28
C GLY A 65 6.35 6.80 -4.49
N LYS A 66 5.35 6.34 -5.24
CA LYS A 66 4.75 7.07 -6.35
C LYS A 66 3.29 7.40 -6.04
N THR A 67 2.93 8.68 -6.18
CA THR A 67 1.55 9.14 -6.02
C THR A 67 0.68 8.62 -7.17
N LEU A 68 -0.56 8.23 -6.83
CA LEU A 68 -1.61 7.85 -7.77
C LEU A 68 -2.59 9.02 -7.96
#